data_AF-A0A425VT86-F1
#
_entry.id   AF-A0A425VT86-F1
#
_cell.length_a   1.000
_cell.length_b   1.000
_cell.length_c   1.000
_cell.angle_alpha   90.00
_cell.angle_beta   90.00
_cell.angle_gamma   90.00
#
_symmetry.space_group_name_H-M   'P 1'
#
loop_
_entity.id
_entity.type
_entity.pdbx_description
1 polymer ?
#
loop_
_entity_poly.entity_id
_entity_poly.type
_entity_poly.pdbx_seq_one_letter_code
_entity_poly.pdbx_strand_id
1 'polypeptide(L)'
;MNDITVKGGASDLKWNGNAATFTLSDGDTAQFENVPAGVTYTVDEADYSADKYTTEGEVTTPTAMTSKGAKVDVTNTKEGKVDTGVILNNAPYIAIIGGAAVVAICVVNKRRHSDMD
;
A
#
# COMPACT_ATOMS: atom_id res chain seq x y z
N MET A 1 23.17 4.51 35.02
CA MET A 1 22.44 4.90 33.80
C MET A 1 21.39 3.83 33.60
N ASN A 2 20.14 4.20 33.31
CA ASN A 2 19.14 3.21 32.92
C ASN A 2 19.45 2.79 31.50
N ASP A 3 19.66 1.49 31.28
CA ASP A 3 19.86 0.97 29.94
C ASP A 3 18.56 1.07 29.14
N ILE A 4 18.68 1.48 27.87
CA ILE A 4 17.57 1.41 26.92
C ILE A 4 17.22 -0.06 26.75
N THR A 5 15.96 -0.39 27.00
CA THR A 5 15.44 -1.75 26.85
C THR A 5 14.56 -1.81 25.62
N VAL A 6 14.73 -2.86 24.82
CA VAL A 6 13.87 -3.12 23.65
C VAL A 6 13.00 -4.33 23.91
N LYS A 7 11.70 -4.21 23.66
CA LYS A 7 10.68 -5.27 23.80
C LYS A 7 9.87 -5.40 22.51
N GLY A 8 9.18 -6.52 22.31
CA GLY A 8 8.22 -6.72 21.22
C GLY A 8 8.56 -7.88 20.28
N GLY A 9 7.92 -7.88 19.09
CA GLY A 9 8.02 -8.92 18.06
C GLY A 9 9.23 -8.79 17.12
N ALA A 10 10.10 -7.81 17.37
CA ALA A 10 11.28 -7.56 16.55
C ALA A 10 12.23 -8.77 16.51
N SER A 11 12.55 -9.23 15.30
CA SER A 11 13.61 -10.21 15.06
C SER A 11 14.93 -9.52 14.71
N ASP A 12 16.04 -10.27 14.86
CA ASP A 12 17.39 -9.83 14.49
C ASP A 12 17.83 -8.48 15.08
N LEU A 13 17.30 -8.13 16.26
CA LEU A 13 17.61 -6.88 16.94
C LEU A 13 19.12 -6.77 17.25
N LYS A 14 19.75 -5.75 16.68
CA LYS A 14 21.14 -5.36 16.95
C LYS A 14 21.18 -3.94 17.46
N TRP A 15 21.61 -3.78 18.71
CA TRP A 15 21.81 -2.49 19.36
C TRP A 15 23.30 -2.22 19.54
N ASN A 16 23.77 -1.05 19.09
CA ASN A 16 25.18 -0.65 19.24
C ASN A 16 25.41 0.50 20.24
N GLY A 17 24.39 0.87 21.02
CA GLY A 17 24.45 2.01 21.94
C GLY A 17 23.94 3.34 21.36
N ASN A 18 23.77 3.43 20.04
CA ASN A 18 23.29 4.63 19.35
C ASN A 18 22.14 4.33 18.37
N ALA A 19 22.20 3.21 17.67
CA ALA A 19 21.22 2.78 16.69
C ALA A 19 20.81 1.32 16.94
N ALA A 20 19.54 1.04 16.67
CA ALA A 20 18.96 -0.29 16.64
C ALA A 20 18.63 -0.65 15.19
N THR A 21 19.08 -1.81 14.72
CA THR A 21 18.55 -2.43 13.49
C THR A 21 17.79 -3.69 13.85
N PHE A 22 16.64 -3.90 13.22
CA PHE A 22 15.74 -5.01 13.49
C PHE A 22 14.81 -5.24 12.31
N THR A 23 14.06 -6.34 12.35
CA THR A 23 13.03 -6.67 11.36
C THR A 23 11.69 -6.84 12.07
N LEU A 24 10.62 -6.35 11.46
CA LEU A 24 9.23 -6.53 11.90
C LEU A 24 8.43 -7.23 10.79
N SER A 25 7.57 -8.16 11.18
CA SER A 25 6.52 -8.68 10.29
C SER A 25 5.28 -7.79 10.37
N ASP A 26 4.29 -8.03 9.51
CA ASP A 26 3.00 -7.36 9.60
C ASP A 26 2.37 -7.56 10.99
N GLY A 27 1.97 -6.44 11.62
CA GLY A 27 1.40 -6.42 12.96
C GLY A 27 2.40 -6.53 14.13
N ASP A 28 3.69 -6.74 13.87
CA ASP A 28 4.72 -6.72 14.91
C ASP A 28 5.01 -5.30 15.40
N THR A 29 5.58 -5.20 16.61
CA THR A 29 6.01 -3.93 17.19
C THR A 29 7.36 -4.04 17.86
N ALA A 30 8.12 -2.95 17.89
CA ALA A 30 9.32 -2.77 18.70
C ALA A 30 9.11 -1.59 19.66
N GLN A 31 9.26 -1.84 20.96
CA GLN A 31 9.10 -0.83 22.00
C GLN A 31 10.46 -0.54 22.65
N PHE A 32 10.86 0.73 22.60
CA PHE A 32 12.07 1.24 23.23
C PHE A 32 11.71 1.96 24.54
N GLU A 33 12.14 1.40 25.66
CA GLU A 33 11.88 1.94 27.00
C GLU A 33 13.09 2.71 27.54
N ASN A 34 12.85 3.62 28.49
CA ASN A 34 13.86 4.46 29.14
C ASN A 34 14.63 5.40 28.18
N VAL A 35 14.05 5.76 27.04
CA VAL A 35 14.64 6.77 26.15
C VAL A 35 14.51 8.16 26.82
N PRO A 36 15.63 8.89 27.07
CA PRO A 36 15.56 10.19 27.71
C PRO A 36 14.82 11.23 26.87
N ALA A 37 14.05 12.10 27.52
CA ALA A 37 13.47 13.26 26.84
C ALA A 37 14.56 14.23 26.35
N GLY A 38 14.35 14.85 25.19
CA GLY A 38 15.27 15.82 24.59
C GLY A 38 16.33 15.22 23.65
N VAL A 39 16.51 13.90 23.62
CA VAL A 39 17.29 13.26 22.54
C VAL A 39 16.48 13.26 21.25
N THR A 40 17.16 13.24 20.10
CA THR A 40 16.49 13.13 18.79
C THR A 40 16.51 11.70 18.29
N TYR A 41 15.48 11.30 17.56
CA TYR A 41 15.40 10.01 16.88
C TYR A 41 15.00 10.18 15.42
N THR A 42 15.36 9.16 14.64
CA THR A 42 14.89 8.91 13.28
C THR A 42 14.44 7.46 13.17
N VAL A 43 13.57 7.17 12.22
CA VAL A 43 13.11 5.82 11.89
C VAL A 43 13.07 5.72 10.37
N ASP A 44 13.85 4.81 9.82
CA ASP A 44 13.93 4.51 8.40
C ASP A 44 13.88 2.99 8.17
N GLU A 45 13.37 2.60 7.01
CA GLU A 45 13.27 1.24 6.51
C GLU A 45 14.11 1.08 5.24
N ALA A 46 14.58 -0.15 4.98
CA ALA A 46 15.28 -0.44 3.73
C ALA A 46 14.35 -0.29 2.52
N ASP A 47 14.91 0.05 1.36
CA ASP A 47 14.14 0.20 0.12
C ASP A 47 13.71 -1.17 -0.45
N TYR A 48 12.40 -1.42 -0.44
CA TYR A 48 11.75 -2.60 -1.02
C TYR A 48 10.97 -2.31 -2.32
N SER A 49 11.26 -1.20 -3.00
CA SER A 49 10.60 -0.83 -4.26
C SER A 49 10.80 -1.86 -5.38
N ALA A 50 11.93 -2.58 -5.39
CA ALA A 50 12.19 -3.69 -6.31
C ALA A 50 11.17 -4.85 -6.17
N ASP A 51 10.66 -5.05 -4.96
CA ASP A 51 9.62 -6.03 -4.62
C ASP A 51 8.19 -5.47 -4.74
N LYS A 52 8.08 -4.25 -5.29
CA LYS A 52 6.84 -3.48 -5.48
C LYS A 52 6.18 -3.06 -4.17
N TYR A 53 6.96 -2.72 -3.15
CA TYR A 53 6.44 -2.08 -1.95
C TYR A 53 6.68 -0.57 -1.99
N THR A 54 5.72 0.18 -1.47
CA THR A 54 5.86 1.59 -1.11
C THR A 54 5.71 1.74 0.40
N THR A 55 6.64 2.47 1.01
CA THR A 55 6.74 2.65 2.47
C THR A 55 6.29 4.06 2.86
N GLU A 56 5.46 4.16 3.89
CA GLU A 56 4.97 5.42 4.45
C GLU A 56 5.09 5.43 5.99
N GLY A 57 5.24 6.63 6.58
CA GLY A 57 5.23 6.82 8.05
C GLY A 57 6.60 6.91 8.72
N GLU A 58 7.68 6.81 7.94
CA GLU A 58 9.06 7.00 8.41
C GLU A 58 9.30 8.38 9.04
N VAL A 59 10.27 8.44 9.96
CA VAL A 59 10.74 9.67 10.59
C VAL A 59 12.16 9.95 10.11
N THR A 60 12.27 10.50 8.90
CA THR A 60 13.57 10.79 8.26
C THR A 60 14.20 12.10 8.72
N THR A 61 13.42 12.95 9.39
CA THR A 61 13.91 14.21 9.98
C THR A 61 14.12 14.03 11.48
N PRO A 62 15.28 14.43 12.03
CA PRO A 62 15.54 14.29 13.47
C PRO A 62 14.44 14.92 14.31
N THR A 63 13.74 14.08 15.09
CA THR A 63 12.59 14.50 15.89
C THR A 63 12.90 14.34 17.37
N ALA A 64 12.64 15.38 18.17
CA ALA A 64 12.93 15.35 19.59
C ALA A 64 11.96 14.43 20.36
N MET A 65 12.51 13.55 21.19
CA MET A 65 11.76 12.70 22.10
C MET A 65 11.16 13.55 23.23
N THR A 66 9.88 13.30 23.53
CA THR A 66 9.19 13.98 24.63
C THR A 66 9.05 13.06 25.84
N SER A 67 8.72 13.63 27.00
CA SER A 67 8.41 12.84 28.20
C SER A 67 7.15 11.96 28.06
N LYS A 68 6.33 12.18 27.03
CA LYS A 68 5.17 11.34 26.71
C LYS A 68 5.53 10.11 25.86
N GLY A 69 6.79 9.99 25.42
CA GLY A 69 7.21 9.01 24.43
C GLY A 69 6.82 9.40 23.00
N ALA A 70 7.01 8.47 22.09
CA ALA A 70 6.63 8.59 20.68
C ALA A 70 6.11 7.24 20.17
N LYS A 71 5.21 7.29 19.18
CA LYS A 71 4.74 6.13 18.42
C LYS A 71 4.94 6.43 16.94
N VAL A 72 5.55 5.50 16.22
CA VAL A 72 5.75 5.55 14.78
C VAL A 72 5.08 4.32 14.20
N ASP A 73 4.18 4.53 13.26
CA ASP A 73 3.52 3.47 12.50
C ASP A 73 4.07 3.53 11.07
N VAL A 74 4.72 2.45 10.62
CA VAL A 74 5.25 2.32 9.26
C VAL A 74 4.32 1.40 8.47
N THR A 75 3.90 1.84 7.28
CA THR A 75 2.99 1.10 6.41
C THR A 75 3.67 0.73 5.11
N ASN A 76 3.71 -0.56 4.80
CA ASN A 76 4.22 -1.10 3.54
C ASN A 76 3.07 -1.54 2.64
N THR A 77 2.85 -0.81 1.55
CA THR A 77 1.80 -1.11 0.57
C THR A 77 2.38 -1.86 -0.60
N LYS A 78 1.88 -3.08 -0.87
CA LYS A 78 2.27 -3.83 -2.06
C LYS A 78 1.53 -3.32 -3.29
N GLU A 79 2.27 -2.70 -4.20
CA GLU A 79 1.76 -2.26 -5.48
C GLU A 79 1.67 -3.42 -6.48
N GLY A 80 0.55 -3.46 -7.20
CA GLY A 80 0.33 -4.42 -8.26
C GLY A 80 -0.90 -4.05 -9.06
N LYS A 81 -0.76 -4.01 -10.39
CA LYS A 81 -1.92 -4.19 -11.26
C LYS A 81 -2.44 -5.60 -11.01
N VAL A 82 -3.63 -5.72 -10.43
CA VAL A 82 -4.40 -6.96 -10.53
C VAL A 82 -4.68 -7.13 -12.02
N ASP A 83 -4.04 -8.10 -12.66
CA ASP A 83 -4.33 -8.43 -14.05
C ASP A 83 -5.69 -9.13 -14.06
N THR A 84 -6.77 -8.35 -14.11
CA THR A 84 -8.13 -8.87 -14.03
C THR A 84 -8.53 -9.67 -15.27
N GLY A 85 -7.66 -9.82 -16.29
CA GLY A 85 -7.94 -10.51 -17.55
C GLY A 85 -9.05 -9.88 -18.40
N VAL A 86 -9.87 -9.01 -17.82
CA VAL A 86 -10.90 -8.21 -18.48
C VAL A 86 -10.25 -6.92 -18.96
N ILE A 87 -9.90 -6.90 -20.23
CA ILE A 87 -9.44 -5.72 -20.94
C ILE A 87 -10.65 -4.78 -21.09
N LEU A 88 -10.78 -3.75 -20.25
CA LEU A 88 -11.88 -2.78 -20.38
C LEU A 88 -11.60 -1.68 -21.42
N ASN A 89 -10.37 -1.65 -21.97
CA ASN A 89 -9.85 -0.56 -22.80
C ASN A 89 -9.76 -0.88 -24.31
N ASN A 90 -10.51 -1.86 -24.82
CA ASN A 90 -10.56 -2.07 -26.27
C ASN A 90 -12.01 -2.14 -26.79
N ALA A 91 -12.18 -1.53 -27.97
CA ALA A 91 -13.42 -1.42 -28.73
C ALA A 91 -14.30 -2.68 -28.92
N PRO A 92 -13.86 -3.96 -28.81
CA PRO A 92 -14.74 -5.11 -29.00
C PRO A 92 -16.04 -5.10 -28.19
N TYR A 93 -16.05 -4.64 -26.93
CA TYR A 93 -17.26 -4.69 -26.12
C TYR A 93 -18.32 -3.66 -26.56
N ILE A 94 -17.90 -2.43 -26.90
CA ILE A 94 -18.80 -1.42 -27.49
C ILE A 94 -19.26 -1.85 -28.88
N ALA A 95 -18.41 -2.52 -29.67
CA ALA A 95 -18.79 -3.03 -30.98
C ALA A 95 -19.85 -4.14 -30.91
N ILE A 96 -19.78 -5.06 -29.94
CA ILE A 96 -20.79 -6.12 -29.75
C ILE A 96 -22.14 -5.52 -29.33
N ILE A 97 -22.15 -4.62 -28.33
CA ILE A 97 -23.38 -3.97 -27.86
C ILE A 97 -24.00 -3.12 -28.98
N GLY A 98 -23.17 -2.31 -29.66
CA GLY A 98 -23.61 -1.50 -30.79
C GLY A 98 -24.15 -2.34 -31.96
N GLY A 99 -23.46 -3.44 -32.30
CA GLY A 99 -23.88 -4.34 -33.36
C GLY A 99 -25.25 -4.99 -33.10
N ALA A 100 -25.48 -5.48 -31.87
CA ALA A 100 -26.77 -6.08 -31.50
C ALA A 100 -27.93 -5.07 -31.58
N ALA A 101 -27.71 -3.82 -31.14
CA ALA A 101 -28.71 -2.77 -31.23
C ALA A 101 -29.07 -2.41 -32.69
N VAL A 102 -28.07 -2.31 -33.57
CA VAL A 102 -28.29 -2.04 -35.01
C VAL A 102 -29.08 -3.17 -35.67
N VAL A 103 -28.75 -4.43 -35.38
CA VAL A 103 -29.48 -5.59 -35.92
C VAL A 103 -30.94 -5.58 -35.46
N ALA A 104 -31.20 -5.31 -34.18
CA ALA A 104 -32.57 -5.22 -33.66
C ALA A 104 -33.38 -4.12 -34.36
N ILE A 105 -32.80 -2.93 -34.55
CA ILE A 105 -33.45 -1.82 -35.26
C ILE A 105 -33.76 -2.19 -36.71
N CYS A 106 -32.79 -2.79 -37.43
CA CYS A 106 -32.99 -3.23 -38.80
C CYS A 106 -34.11 -4.28 -38.93
N VAL A 107 -34.16 -5.26 -38.03
CA VAL A 107 -35.21 -6.30 -38.04
C VAL A 107 -36.59 -5.70 -37.77
N VAL A 108 -36.70 -4.77 -36.82
CA VAL A 108 -37.96 -4.08 -36.52
C VAL A 108 -38.42 -3.23 -37.71
N ASN A 109 -37.51 -2.47 -38.32
CA ASN A 109 -37.83 -1.64 -39.48
C ASN A 109 -38.22 -2.47 -40.70
N LYS A 110 -37.56 -3.62 -40.91
CA LYS A 110 -37.88 -4.52 -42.03
C LYS A 110 -39.25 -5.19 -41.86
N ARG A 111 -39.65 -5.58 -40.64
CA ARG A 111 -40.99 -6.11 -40.37
C ARG A 111 -42.09 -5.09 -40.63
N ARG A 112 -41.90 -3.83 -40.22
CA ARG A 112 -42.89 -2.76 -40.42
C ARG A 112 -43.14 -2.42 -41.90
N HIS A 113 -42.16 -2.63 -42.77
CA HIS A 113 -42.34 -2.43 -44.20
C HIS A 113 -43.09 -3.57 -44.89
N SER A 114 -43.00 -4.79 -44.37
CA SER A 114 -43.69 -5.96 -44.94
C SER A 114 -45.18 -6.04 -44.59
N ASP A 115 -45.67 -5.22 -43.67
CA ASP A 115 -47.10 -5.11 -43.32
C ASP A 115 -47.82 -3.98 -44.08
N MET A 116 -47.15 -3.29 -45.01
CA MET A 116 -47.66 -2.11 -45.75
C MET A 116 -47.92 -2.39 -47.24
N ASP A 117 -47.74 -3.63 -47.72
CA ASP A 117 -48.08 -4.09 -49.09
C ASP A 117 -49.37 -4.91 -49.09
#